data_AF-A0A842CZN3-F1
#
_entry.id   AF-A0A842CZN3-F1
#
_cell.length_a   1.000
_cell.length_b   1.000
_cell.length_c   1.000
_cell.angle_alpha   90.00
_cell.angle_beta   90.00
_cell.angle_gamma   90.00
#
_symmetry.space_group_name_H-M   'P 1'
#
loop_
_entity.id
_entity.type
_entity.pdbx_description
1 polymer ?
#
loop_
_entity_poly.entity_id
_entity_poly.type
_entity_poly.pdbx_seq_one_letter_code
_entity_poly.pdbx_strand_id
1 'polypeptide(L)'
;MVTGFSNEKSAEFVVLNDLYRKIKNEYSVFYPFSFQKNRDDTMISFNNNVQDLHFIALFSRRPKTNNIGSSQSVVSFRSTHLLQASFFKEHGIPVIAAAPIGTSIETISFGAKCQWFKVTTNVFEEMSNLYFLGGTCITESDNIECINEDELLLFLRNTKLYSWTEVVGKIRNWYDDYLPQHSNNFFNVFRGQKPIFIVYKQ
;
A
#
# COMPACT_ATOMS: atom_id res chain seq x y z
N MET A 1 -20.75 6.56 -15.16
CA MET A 1 -20.17 6.85 -13.83
C MET A 1 -18.97 5.92 -13.67
N VAL A 2 -17.83 6.43 -13.17
CA VAL A 2 -16.65 5.59 -12.90
C VAL A 2 -17.01 4.58 -11.79
N THR A 3 -17.05 3.29 -12.11
CA THR A 3 -17.44 2.21 -11.19
C THR A 3 -16.28 1.22 -11.02
N GLY A 4 -16.02 0.80 -9.77
CA GLY A 4 -15.06 -0.24 -9.46
C GLY A 4 -15.75 -1.60 -9.29
N PHE A 5 -15.18 -2.65 -9.87
CA PHE A 5 -15.73 -4.02 -9.76
C PHE A 5 -15.22 -4.77 -8.52
N SER A 6 -14.08 -4.38 -7.96
CA SER A 6 -13.49 -4.99 -6.76
C SER A 6 -13.67 -4.11 -5.52
N ASN A 7 -13.72 -4.74 -4.35
CA ASN A 7 -13.59 -4.03 -3.07
C ASN A 7 -12.10 -3.91 -2.67
N GLU A 8 -11.82 -3.08 -1.68
CA GLU A 8 -10.44 -2.83 -1.21
C GLU A 8 -9.75 -4.11 -0.74
N LYS A 9 -10.49 -5.04 -0.12
CA LYS A 9 -9.94 -6.32 0.36
C LYS A 9 -9.57 -7.29 -0.76
N SER A 10 -10.33 -7.30 -1.84
CA SER A 10 -10.00 -8.11 -3.02
C SER A 10 -8.73 -7.57 -3.69
N ALA A 11 -8.61 -6.25 -3.83
CA ALA A 11 -7.40 -5.63 -4.36
C ALA A 11 -6.18 -5.88 -3.46
N GLU A 12 -6.34 -5.79 -2.14
CA GLU A 12 -5.32 -6.16 -1.15
C GLU A 12 -4.79 -7.58 -1.37
N PHE A 13 -5.68 -8.56 -1.51
CA PHE A 13 -5.28 -9.95 -1.72
C PHE A 13 -4.49 -10.15 -3.03
N VAL A 14 -4.94 -9.53 -4.13
CA VAL A 14 -4.26 -9.61 -5.42
C VAL A 14 -2.89 -8.95 -5.37
N VAL A 15 -2.80 -7.74 -4.81
CA VAL A 15 -1.54 -6.99 -4.67
C VAL A 15 -0.53 -7.75 -3.80
N LEU A 16 -0.96 -8.29 -2.66
CA LEU A 16 -0.08 -9.06 -1.78
C LEU A 16 0.43 -10.33 -2.46
N ASN A 17 -0.41 -10.99 -3.26
CA ASN A 17 0.01 -12.15 -4.03
C ASN A 17 1.04 -11.79 -5.10
N ASP A 18 0.82 -10.71 -5.86
CA ASP A 18 1.77 -10.22 -6.88
C ASP A 18 3.13 -9.93 -6.23
N LEU A 19 3.15 -9.18 -5.12
CA LEU A 19 4.37 -8.88 -4.40
C LEU A 19 5.09 -10.14 -3.91
N TYR A 20 4.36 -11.03 -3.23
CA TYR A 20 4.93 -12.27 -2.72
C TYR A 20 5.55 -13.10 -3.86
N ARG A 21 4.88 -13.23 -5.00
CA ARG A 21 5.41 -13.97 -6.15
C ARG A 21 6.72 -13.38 -6.68
N LYS A 22 6.87 -12.06 -6.66
CA LYS A 22 8.07 -11.35 -7.12
C LYS A 22 9.26 -11.55 -6.20
N ILE A 23 9.03 -11.66 -4.89
CA ILE A 23 10.11 -11.61 -3.90
C ILE A 23 10.37 -12.94 -3.17
N LYS A 24 9.45 -13.90 -3.21
CA LYS A 24 9.54 -15.15 -2.42
C LYS A 24 10.83 -15.98 -2.60
N ASN A 25 11.54 -15.81 -3.72
CA ASN A 25 12.79 -16.54 -3.99
C ASN A 25 14.02 -15.84 -3.40
N GLU A 26 13.92 -14.55 -3.06
CA GLU A 26 15.03 -13.73 -2.54
C GLU A 26 14.91 -13.49 -1.03
N TYR A 27 13.74 -13.71 -0.44
CA TYR A 27 13.45 -13.34 0.94
C TYR A 27 12.93 -14.56 1.72
N SER A 28 13.67 -14.92 2.78
CA SER A 28 13.32 -15.98 3.73
C SER A 28 12.08 -15.67 4.59
N VAL A 29 11.74 -14.39 4.74
CA VAL A 29 10.53 -13.94 5.48
C VAL A 29 9.70 -13.00 4.62
N PHE A 30 8.39 -13.21 4.60
CA PHE A 30 7.40 -12.26 4.10
C PHE A 30 6.15 -12.31 4.97
N TYR A 31 5.92 -11.23 5.74
CA TYR A 31 4.81 -11.17 6.68
C TYR A 31 4.04 -9.86 6.50
N PRO A 32 2.94 -9.89 5.72
CA PRO A 32 1.99 -8.79 5.64
C PRO A 32 1.02 -8.83 6.83
N PHE A 33 0.76 -7.68 7.45
CA PHE A 33 -0.13 -7.59 8.60
C PHE A 33 -0.82 -6.23 8.69
N SER A 34 -1.96 -6.21 9.37
CA SER A 34 -2.68 -5.00 9.77
C SER A 34 -2.59 -4.85 11.28
N PHE A 35 -2.18 -3.67 11.76
CA PHE A 35 -2.07 -3.45 13.20
C PHE A 35 -3.44 -3.37 13.88
N GLN A 36 -3.60 -4.12 14.97
CA GLN A 36 -4.81 -4.18 15.76
C GLN A 36 -4.46 -4.17 17.26
N LYS A 37 -4.43 -2.98 17.86
CA LYS A 37 -4.01 -2.74 19.26
C LYS A 37 -4.59 -3.71 20.29
N ASN A 38 -5.86 -4.10 20.12
CA ASN A 38 -6.64 -4.84 21.11
C ASN A 38 -6.76 -6.35 20.83
N ARG A 39 -5.85 -6.96 20.06
CA ARG A 39 -5.84 -8.43 19.89
C ARG A 39 -4.67 -9.08 20.61
N ASP A 40 -4.94 -10.24 21.21
CA ASP A 40 -4.01 -11.04 22.02
C ASP A 40 -2.69 -11.36 21.29
N ASP A 41 -2.76 -11.56 19.98
CA ASP A 41 -1.61 -11.81 19.10
C ASP A 41 -0.57 -10.67 19.12
N THR A 42 -0.99 -9.45 19.46
CA THR A 42 -0.11 -8.29 19.62
C THR A 42 0.85 -8.51 20.78
N MET A 43 0.43 -9.19 21.85
CA MET A 43 1.28 -9.50 23.00
C MET A 43 2.36 -10.53 22.67
N ILE A 44 2.02 -11.55 21.88
CA ILE A 44 2.97 -12.54 21.37
C ILE A 44 4.01 -11.86 20.47
N SER A 45 3.57 -10.88 19.69
CA SER A 45 4.48 -10.14 18.81
C SER A 45 5.55 -9.36 19.57
N PHE A 46 5.29 -8.83 20.77
CA PHE A 46 6.29 -8.05 21.53
C PHE A 46 7.49 -8.87 22.02
N ASN A 47 7.35 -10.19 22.14
CA ASN A 47 8.41 -11.06 22.65
C ASN A 47 9.34 -11.59 21.55
N ASN A 48 9.16 -11.15 20.30
CA ASN A 48 9.99 -11.58 19.18
C ASN A 48 11.28 -10.77 19.09
N ASN A 49 12.42 -11.46 19.07
CA ASN A 49 13.76 -10.88 18.93
C ASN A 49 14.29 -11.00 17.49
N VAL A 50 13.43 -10.77 16.49
CA VAL A 50 13.84 -10.84 15.08
C VAL A 50 14.59 -9.57 14.67
N GLN A 51 15.73 -9.74 14.01
CA GLN A 51 16.61 -8.66 13.53
C GLN A 51 16.69 -8.67 12.00
N ASP A 52 17.27 -7.60 11.44
CA ASP A 52 17.51 -7.43 10.01
C ASP A 52 16.24 -7.52 9.15
N LEU A 53 15.17 -6.88 9.64
CA LEU A 53 13.90 -6.80 8.93
C LEU A 53 13.85 -5.56 8.07
N HIS A 54 13.56 -5.72 6.79
CA HIS A 54 13.01 -4.64 6.00
C HIS A 54 11.57 -4.38 6.43
N PHE A 55 11.14 -3.12 6.40
CA PHE A 55 9.81 -2.73 6.85
C PHE A 55 9.23 -1.63 5.94
N ILE A 56 8.02 -1.85 5.41
CA ILE A 56 7.31 -0.91 4.54
C ILE A 56 5.84 -0.79 4.92
N ALA A 57 5.22 0.32 4.50
CA ALA A 57 3.77 0.48 4.44
C ALA A 57 3.29 0.39 2.99
N LEU A 58 2.20 -0.36 2.77
CA LEU A 58 1.59 -0.60 1.47
C LEU A 58 0.13 -0.11 1.45
N PHE A 59 -0.23 0.68 0.44
CA PHE A 59 -1.63 0.98 0.13
C PHE A 59 -2.10 0.20 -1.11
N SER A 60 -3.01 -0.75 -0.93
CA SER A 60 -3.65 -1.44 -2.06
C SER A 60 -4.78 -0.59 -2.65
N ARG A 61 -4.71 -0.26 -3.92
CA ARG A 61 -5.74 0.51 -4.62
C ARG A 61 -6.50 -0.41 -5.55
N ARG A 62 -7.75 -0.03 -5.85
CA ARG A 62 -8.56 -0.72 -6.86
C ARG A 62 -8.65 0.12 -8.14
N PRO A 63 -8.58 -0.50 -9.32
CA PRO A 63 -8.93 0.18 -10.55
C PRO A 63 -10.45 0.43 -10.58
N LYS A 64 -10.83 1.50 -11.25
CA LYS A 64 -12.21 1.78 -11.62
C LYS A 64 -12.29 1.97 -13.13
N THR A 65 -13.45 1.71 -13.72
CA THR A 65 -13.67 1.85 -15.16
C THR A 65 -14.96 2.64 -15.41
N ASN A 66 -15.07 3.26 -16.58
CA ASN A 66 -16.29 3.95 -16.96
C ASN A 66 -17.41 3.00 -17.41
N ASN A 67 -17.03 1.91 -18.10
CA ASN A 67 -17.92 0.95 -18.72
C ASN A 67 -17.27 -0.45 -18.75
N ILE A 68 -18.10 -1.49 -18.86
CA ILE A 68 -17.65 -2.87 -19.13
C ILE A 68 -16.88 -2.88 -20.47
N GLY A 69 -15.72 -3.54 -20.51
CA GLY A 69 -14.90 -3.64 -21.73
C GLY A 69 -14.20 -2.34 -22.14
N SER A 70 -14.20 -1.31 -21.29
CA SER A 70 -13.40 -0.10 -21.49
C SER A 70 -11.93 -0.45 -21.69
N SER A 71 -11.23 0.24 -22.60
CA SER A 71 -9.76 0.19 -22.68
C SER A 71 -9.08 1.03 -21.60
N GLN A 72 -9.85 1.87 -20.92
CA GLN A 72 -9.38 2.81 -19.91
C GLN A 72 -9.80 2.39 -18.49
N SER A 73 -8.85 2.46 -17.55
CA SER A 73 -9.10 2.38 -16.11
C SER A 73 -8.47 3.56 -15.38
N VAL A 74 -8.94 3.82 -14.16
CA VAL A 74 -8.41 4.87 -13.28
C VAL A 74 -8.10 4.31 -11.90
N VAL A 75 -6.98 4.73 -11.34
CA VAL A 75 -6.60 4.47 -9.94
C VAL A 75 -6.57 5.81 -9.21
N SER A 76 -7.34 5.92 -8.12
CA SER A 76 -7.46 7.17 -7.37
C SER A 76 -6.73 7.09 -6.04
N PHE A 77 -6.01 8.15 -5.66
CA PHE A 77 -5.37 8.37 -4.37
C PHE A 77 -6.02 9.58 -3.70
N ARG A 78 -6.70 9.35 -2.58
CA ARG A 78 -7.24 10.45 -1.75
C ARG A 78 -6.14 11.12 -0.93
N SER A 79 -6.33 12.38 -0.56
CA SER A 79 -5.46 13.13 0.35
C SER A 79 -5.09 12.37 1.64
N THR A 80 -6.01 11.56 2.19
CA THR A 80 -5.74 10.73 3.38
C THR A 80 -4.70 9.64 3.18
N HIS A 81 -4.45 9.18 1.94
CA HIS A 81 -3.34 8.26 1.65
C HIS A 81 -2.02 9.03 1.59
N LEU A 82 -2.03 10.21 0.96
CA LEU A 82 -0.86 11.08 0.85
C LEU A 82 -0.40 11.56 2.24
N LEU A 83 -1.32 11.99 3.09
CA LEU A 83 -1.05 12.39 4.48
C LEU A 83 -0.43 11.27 5.30
N GLN A 84 -0.99 10.06 5.23
CA GLN A 84 -0.41 8.90 5.92
C GLN A 84 0.96 8.55 5.35
N ALA A 85 1.13 8.65 4.03
CA ALA A 85 2.42 8.40 3.39
C ALA A 85 3.49 9.41 3.85
N SER A 86 3.13 10.70 4.00
CA SER A 86 4.02 11.72 4.55
C SER A 86 4.45 11.37 5.97
N PHE A 87 3.48 11.03 6.83
CA PHE A 87 3.77 10.63 8.20
C PHE A 87 4.73 9.44 8.25
N PHE A 88 4.48 8.38 7.48
CA PHE A 88 5.35 7.21 7.44
C PHE A 88 6.76 7.55 6.96
N LYS A 89 6.88 8.36 5.90
CA LYS A 89 8.16 8.81 5.36
C LYS A 89 8.97 9.60 6.38
N GLU A 90 8.35 10.53 7.11
CA GLU A 90 8.97 11.30 8.20
C GLU A 90 9.50 10.39 9.32
N HIS A 91 8.84 9.25 9.53
CA HIS A 91 9.24 8.25 10.52
C HIS A 91 10.16 7.15 9.93
N GLY A 92 10.67 7.35 8.72
CA GLY A 92 11.60 6.44 8.04
C GLY A 92 10.96 5.12 7.58
N ILE A 93 9.64 5.05 7.49
CA ILE A 93 8.91 3.90 6.93
C ILE A 93 8.66 4.19 5.44
N PRO A 94 9.31 3.47 4.52
CA PRO A 94 9.06 3.63 3.09
C PRO A 94 7.63 3.22 2.74
N VAL A 95 7.03 3.92 1.78
CA VAL A 95 5.63 3.74 1.39
C VAL A 95 5.54 3.43 -0.09
N ILE A 96 4.81 2.37 -0.41
CA ILE A 96 4.43 2.01 -1.77
C ILE A 96 2.91 1.86 -1.86
N ALA A 97 2.41 1.90 -3.08
CA ALA A 97 1.05 1.52 -3.38
C ALA A 97 1.03 0.61 -4.59
N ALA A 98 -0.07 -0.11 -4.78
CA ALA A 98 -0.26 -0.92 -5.97
C ALA A 98 -1.74 -1.14 -6.27
N ALA A 99 -2.06 -1.37 -7.53
CA ALA A 99 -3.40 -1.75 -7.97
C ALA A 99 -3.31 -2.86 -9.02
N PRO A 100 -4.22 -3.85 -9.02
CA PRO A 100 -4.39 -4.69 -10.20
C PRO A 100 -4.80 -3.81 -11.38
N ILE A 101 -4.30 -4.15 -12.57
CA ILE A 101 -4.57 -3.38 -13.79
C ILE A 101 -5.40 -4.21 -14.72
N GLY A 102 -6.55 -3.66 -15.08
CA GLY A 102 -7.53 -4.35 -15.90
C GLY A 102 -8.86 -3.61 -15.85
N THR A 103 -9.74 -3.99 -16.77
CA THR A 103 -11.05 -3.35 -16.95
C THR A 103 -12.22 -4.32 -16.78
N SER A 104 -11.94 -5.59 -16.49
CA SER A 104 -12.92 -6.63 -16.17
C SER A 104 -12.49 -7.44 -14.94
N ILE A 105 -13.45 -8.15 -14.30
CA ILE A 105 -13.18 -9.05 -13.18
C ILE A 105 -12.10 -10.08 -13.54
N GLU A 106 -12.14 -10.63 -14.75
CA GLU A 106 -11.16 -11.61 -15.24
C GLU A 106 -9.73 -11.02 -15.20
N THR A 107 -9.58 -9.78 -15.67
CA THR A 107 -8.28 -9.09 -15.74
C THR A 107 -7.77 -8.56 -14.39
N ILE A 108 -8.62 -8.44 -13.37
CA ILE A 108 -8.24 -7.95 -12.03
C ILE A 108 -8.34 -9.03 -10.94
N SER A 109 -8.50 -10.28 -11.35
CA SER A 109 -8.64 -11.44 -10.46
C SER A 109 -7.30 -11.89 -9.86
N PHE A 110 -7.32 -12.99 -9.10
CA PHE A 110 -6.12 -13.55 -8.50
C PHE A 110 -5.05 -13.88 -9.56
N GLY A 111 -3.82 -13.45 -9.32
CA GLY A 111 -2.72 -13.59 -10.28
C GLY A 111 -2.68 -12.51 -11.36
N ALA A 112 -3.58 -11.51 -11.32
CA ALA A 112 -3.50 -10.34 -12.19
C ALA A 112 -2.20 -9.56 -11.99
N LYS A 113 -1.73 -8.94 -13.08
CA LYS A 113 -0.60 -8.00 -13.03
C LYS A 113 -1.01 -6.75 -12.25
N CYS A 114 -0.13 -6.29 -11.37
CA CYS A 114 -0.29 -5.02 -10.67
C CYS A 114 0.57 -3.92 -11.29
N GLN A 115 0.06 -2.69 -11.27
CA GLN A 115 0.89 -1.49 -11.36
C GLN A 115 1.34 -1.15 -9.94
N TRP A 116 2.62 -0.87 -9.82
CA TRP A 116 3.25 -0.40 -8.60
C TRP A 116 3.46 1.11 -8.66
N PHE A 117 3.38 1.73 -7.49
CA PHE A 117 3.50 3.16 -7.34
C PHE A 117 4.41 3.51 -6.18
N LYS A 118 5.29 4.48 -6.41
CA LYS A 118 6.00 5.18 -5.35
C LYS A 118 5.20 6.42 -4.98
N VAL A 119 4.94 6.58 -3.69
CA VAL A 119 4.15 7.71 -3.18
C VAL A 119 5.12 8.80 -2.73
N THR A 120 5.19 9.87 -3.49
CA THR A 120 5.87 11.12 -3.14
C THR A 120 4.86 12.11 -2.56
N THR A 121 5.29 12.95 -1.63
CA THR A 121 4.39 13.84 -0.90
C THR A 121 4.88 15.26 -1.06
N ASN A 122 4.92 15.71 -2.31
CA ASN A 122 5.51 16.99 -2.69
C ASN A 122 4.46 18.11 -2.68
N VAL A 123 3.20 17.78 -2.99
CA VAL A 123 2.10 18.75 -3.13
C VAL A 123 0.85 18.23 -2.42
N PHE A 124 0.17 19.10 -1.67
CA PHE A 124 -1.09 18.72 -1.05
C PHE A 124 -2.25 18.79 -2.07
N GLU A 125 -2.69 17.64 -2.55
CA GLU A 125 -3.85 17.51 -3.44
C GLU A 125 -5.00 16.78 -2.73
N GLU A 126 -6.25 17.19 -3.00
CA GLU A 126 -7.43 16.49 -2.47
C GLU A 126 -7.52 15.05 -2.99
N MET A 127 -7.18 14.86 -4.27
CA MET A 127 -7.18 13.56 -4.92
C MET A 127 -6.30 13.56 -6.17
N SER A 128 -5.41 12.58 -6.28
CA SER A 128 -4.64 12.30 -7.49
C SER A 128 -5.28 11.11 -8.24
N ASN A 129 -5.55 11.27 -9.54
CA ASN A 129 -6.10 10.20 -10.39
C ASN A 129 -5.10 9.84 -11.48
N LEU A 130 -4.71 8.57 -11.54
CA LEU A 130 -3.83 8.06 -12.58
C LEU A 130 -4.67 7.25 -13.56
N TYR A 131 -4.65 7.66 -14.82
CA TYR A 131 -5.38 6.98 -15.88
C TYR A 131 -4.47 5.99 -16.59
N PHE A 132 -5.07 4.87 -17.01
CA PHE A 132 -4.41 3.78 -17.70
C PHE A 132 -5.14 3.49 -19.00
N LEU A 133 -4.41 3.32 -20.10
CA LEU A 133 -4.93 2.89 -21.39
C LEU A 133 -4.25 1.57 -21.79
N GLY A 134 -5.02 0.50 -21.94
CA GLY A 134 -4.46 -0.82 -22.27
C GLY A 134 -3.49 -1.34 -21.20
N GLY A 135 -3.63 -0.88 -19.96
CA GLY A 135 -2.76 -1.21 -18.84
C GLY A 135 -1.49 -0.36 -18.71
N THR A 136 -1.28 0.62 -19.58
CA THR A 136 -0.17 1.57 -19.50
C THR A 136 -0.62 2.86 -18.82
N CYS A 137 0.15 3.33 -17.83
CA CYS A 137 -0.05 4.61 -17.14
C CYS A 137 0.15 5.76 -18.15
N ILE A 138 -0.86 6.63 -18.34
CA ILE A 138 -0.83 7.75 -19.30
C ILE A 138 -0.93 9.12 -18.62
N THR A 139 -0.86 9.16 -17.30
CA THR A 139 -1.00 10.38 -16.50
C THR A 139 0.18 10.50 -15.56
N GLU A 140 0.80 11.67 -15.56
CA GLU A 140 1.84 12.03 -14.61
C GLU A 140 1.22 12.66 -13.36
N SER A 141 1.89 12.51 -12.22
CA SER A 141 1.49 13.11 -10.95
C SER A 141 2.73 13.46 -10.15
N ASP A 142 2.76 14.65 -9.54
CA ASP A 142 3.86 15.11 -8.69
C ASP A 142 4.00 14.30 -7.39
N ASN A 143 2.92 13.60 -7.02
CA ASN A 143 2.80 12.83 -5.78
C ASN A 143 2.83 11.32 -5.98
N ILE A 144 2.62 10.83 -7.20
CA ILE A 144 2.49 9.39 -7.46
C ILE A 144 3.25 9.04 -8.73
N GLU A 145 4.32 8.28 -8.56
CA GLU A 145 5.15 7.81 -9.65
C GLU A 145 4.79 6.35 -9.97
N CYS A 146 4.41 6.08 -11.22
CA CYS A 146 4.22 4.72 -11.76
C CYS A 146 5.60 4.05 -11.89
N ILE A 147 5.88 2.99 -11.13
CA ILE A 147 7.17 2.27 -11.17
C ILE A 147 7.05 0.87 -11.78
N ASN A 148 8.11 0.42 -12.44
CA ASN A 148 8.21 -0.93 -12.99
C ASN A 148 8.72 -1.93 -11.93
N GLU A 149 8.87 -3.19 -12.35
CA GLU A 149 9.29 -4.28 -11.47
C GLU A 149 10.74 -4.14 -10.97
N ASP A 150 11.67 -3.72 -11.83
CA ASP A 150 13.07 -3.54 -11.44
C ASP A 150 13.21 -2.41 -10.42
N GLU A 151 12.47 -1.32 -10.62
CA GLU A 151 12.41 -0.18 -9.69
C GLU A 151 11.78 -0.59 -8.34
N LEU A 152 10.74 -1.41 -8.35
CA LEU A 152 10.14 -1.98 -7.14
C LEU A 152 11.17 -2.84 -6.39
N LEU A 153 11.83 -3.78 -7.06
CA LEU A 153 12.79 -4.67 -6.42
C LEU A 153 14.00 -3.90 -5.87
N LEU A 154 14.50 -2.91 -6.62
CA LEU A 154 15.56 -2.01 -6.15
C LEU A 154 15.12 -1.21 -4.92
N PHE A 155 13.88 -0.69 -4.93
CA PHE A 155 13.30 0.00 -3.79
C PHE A 155 13.26 -0.89 -2.54
N LEU A 156 12.79 -2.14 -2.68
CA LEU A 156 12.68 -3.09 -1.57
C LEU A 156 14.06 -3.43 -0.99
N ARG A 157 15.04 -3.76 -1.84
CA ARG A 157 16.42 -4.07 -1.43
C ARG A 157 17.11 -2.92 -0.68
N ASN A 158 16.80 -1.68 -1.05
CA ASN A 158 17.40 -0.48 -0.45
C ASN A 158 16.66 0.03 0.79
N THR A 159 15.59 -0.64 1.24
CA THR A 159 14.91 -0.22 2.47
C THR A 159 15.76 -0.49 3.70
N LYS A 160 15.71 0.44 4.66
CA LYS A 160 16.45 0.33 5.93
C LYS A 160 16.05 -0.95 6.69
N LEU A 161 17.04 -1.54 7.35
CA LEU A 161 16.86 -2.67 8.27
C LEU A 161 16.45 -2.20 9.66
N TYR A 162 15.60 -2.99 10.30
CA TYR A 162 15.04 -2.76 11.62
C TYR A 162 15.05 -4.05 12.45
N SER A 163 15.11 -3.89 13.76
CA SER A 163 14.65 -4.90 14.70
C SER A 163 13.12 -4.95 14.73
N TRP A 164 12.55 -6.10 15.11
CA TRP A 164 11.10 -6.21 15.29
C TRP A 164 10.56 -5.21 16.33
N THR A 165 11.31 -4.96 17.40
CA THR A 165 10.97 -3.96 18.42
C THR A 165 10.85 -2.56 17.82
N GLU A 166 11.75 -2.16 16.93
CA GLU A 166 11.66 -0.89 16.21
C GLU A 166 10.44 -0.83 15.29
N VAL A 167 10.15 -1.92 14.55
CA VAL A 167 8.95 -2.02 13.70
C VAL A 167 7.69 -1.77 14.53
N VAL A 168 7.53 -2.48 15.65
CA VAL A 168 6.36 -2.34 16.51
C VAL A 168 6.29 -0.94 17.13
N GLY A 169 7.42 -0.38 17.57
CA GLY A 169 7.49 0.98 18.09
C GLY A 169 6.96 2.01 17.08
N LYS A 170 7.40 1.93 15.81
CA LYS A 170 6.93 2.83 14.76
C LYS A 170 5.44 2.70 14.46
N ILE A 171 4.93 1.47 14.44
CA ILE A 171 3.49 1.22 14.21
C ILE A 171 2.65 1.75 15.36
N ARG A 172 3.14 1.64 16.61
CA ARG A 172 2.46 2.20 17.78
C ARG A 172 2.43 3.72 17.71
N ASN A 173 3.53 4.39 17.36
CA ASN A 173 3.54 5.84 17.19
C ASN A 173 2.51 6.29 16.14
N TRP A 174 2.41 5.58 15.01
CA TRP A 174 1.35 5.85 14.03
C TRP A 174 -0.06 5.67 14.64
N TYR A 175 -0.29 4.58 15.36
CA TYR A 175 -1.62 4.28 15.89
C TYR A 175 -2.03 5.21 17.03
N ASP A 176 -1.11 5.53 17.94
CA ASP A 176 -1.37 6.30 19.16
C ASP A 176 -1.25 7.81 18.91
N ASP A 177 -0.39 8.29 18.00
CA ASP A 177 -0.19 9.72 17.75
C ASP A 177 -0.95 10.21 16.52
N TYR A 178 -0.82 9.53 15.38
CA TYR A 178 -1.38 10.00 14.11
C TYR A 178 -2.89 9.78 14.04
N LEU A 179 -3.37 8.55 14.31
CA LEU A 179 -4.79 8.22 14.12
C LEU A 179 -5.73 9.10 14.95
N PRO A 180 -5.49 9.39 16.25
CA PRO A 180 -6.40 10.21 17.04
C PRO A 180 -6.53 11.64 16.48
N GLN A 181 -5.41 12.26 16.11
CA GLN A 181 -5.36 13.62 15.59
C GLN A 181 -6.09 13.75 14.24
N HIS A 182 -6.11 12.67 13.44
CA HIS A 182 -6.71 12.64 12.12
C HIS A 182 -8.03 11.87 12.07
N SER A 183 -8.56 11.47 13.24
CA SER A 183 -9.85 10.80 13.39
C SER A 183 -11.00 11.73 13.77
N ASN A 184 -10.73 13.04 13.90
CA ASN A 184 -11.72 14.05 14.24
C ASN A 184 -12.74 14.25 13.11
N ASN A 185 -13.79 13.41 13.12
CA ASN A 185 -15.14 13.78 12.76
C ASN A 185 -16.09 12.82 13.49
N PHE A 186 -17.12 13.39 14.13
CA PHE A 186 -18.15 12.74 14.96
C PHE A 186 -18.95 11.60 14.27
N PHE A 187 -18.60 11.28 13.03
CA PHE A 187 -19.04 10.11 12.30
C PHE A 187 -17.81 9.35 11.81
N ASN A 188 -17.60 8.12 12.33
CA ASN A 188 -16.60 7.13 11.95
C ASN A 188 -16.65 6.69 10.44
N VAL A 189 -17.24 7.49 9.54
CA VAL A 189 -17.70 7.03 8.22
C VAL A 189 -16.60 7.06 7.15
N PHE A 190 -15.50 7.79 7.34
CA PHE A 190 -14.38 7.73 6.39
C PHE A 190 -13.02 7.65 7.09
N ARG A 191 -12.82 6.60 7.91
CA ARG A 191 -11.45 6.12 8.13
C ARG A 191 -10.89 5.82 6.75
N GLY A 192 -9.91 6.62 6.29
CA GLY A 192 -9.19 6.34 5.05
C GLY A 192 -8.70 4.89 5.04
N GLN A 193 -8.35 4.38 3.87
CA GLN A 193 -7.86 3.00 3.78
C GLN A 193 -6.66 2.83 4.73
N LYS A 194 -6.73 1.82 5.58
CA LYS A 194 -5.61 1.46 6.45
C LYS A 194 -4.49 0.85 5.61
N PRO A 195 -3.22 1.22 5.86
CA PRO A 195 -2.10 0.58 5.19
C PRO A 195 -1.99 -0.88 5.63
N ILE A 196 -1.39 -1.68 4.76
CA ILE A 196 -0.86 -2.99 5.11
C ILE A 196 0.61 -2.79 5.45
N PHE A 197 1.02 -3.23 6.63
CA PHE A 197 2.42 -3.26 7.01
C PHE A 197 3.03 -4.55 6.50
N ILE A 198 4.25 -4.48 5.99
CA ILE A 198 4.96 -5.67 5.51
C ILE A 198 6.35 -5.65 6.10
N VAL A 199 6.70 -6.74 6.80
CA VAL A 199 8.09 -7.05 7.12
C VAL A 199 8.58 -8.20 6.27
N TYR A 200 9.84 -8.12 5.87
CA TYR A 200 10.49 -9.14 5.05
C TYR A 200 11.99 -9.17 5.33
N LYS A 201 12.62 -10.31 5.10
CA LYS A 201 14.04 -10.56 5.40
C LYS A 201 14.66 -11.36 4.27
N GLN A 202 15.84 -10.95 3.83
CA GLN A 202 16.66 -11.72 2.89
C GLN A 202 17.13 -12.99 3.59
#